data_AF-A0A8C5A1N4-F1
#
_entry.id   AF-A0A8C5A1N4-F1
#
_cell.length_a   1.000
_cell.length_b   1.000
_cell.length_c   1.000
_cell.angle_alpha   90.00
_cell.angle_beta   90.00
_cell.angle_gamma   90.00
#
_symmetry.space_group_name_H-M   'P 1'
#
loop_
_entity.id
_entity.type
_entity.pdbx_description
1 polymer ?
#
loop_
_entity_poly.entity_id
_entity_poly.type
_entity_poly.pdbx_seq_one_letter_code
_entity_poly.pdbx_strand_id
1 'polypeptide(L)'
;MNWLFSSGKGSGAMPALSGLQQQRQRQIESLRTAHSSLTEIQKDVDPSCRHFPQEKPVVSVYPPVGHHLVDSNNGTMVTSPLLTNFGMHSDLGKVVQSLLDEFWKSPPALMTDGNGSFPYDPPLLSSSATCTSQPPWPLPHPVLPLRAPAPGPATPRGTASPWGEAGGPRGPAPYGLITDLPLAVPTGDSQAGVNGHMYKMPDIPEIFPELSDLSVSQLKQLSEEEDVLLSFFVTLPQLKLVSSDKEDLVSSIVAVAKKNLQMEPQLEGKRQEMLYKLQRQHELSRESCSVSALQARVKVSAHQAEEESEETADHFLEGRSDIDDFLSSFMEKRTLCHSRRAKEEKLQQSINTHGPFPTSI
;
A
#
# COMPACT_ATOMS: atom_id res chain seq x y z
N MET A 1 5.81 -1.19 -41.32
CA MET A 1 7.00 -1.83 -41.94
C MET A 1 6.97 -3.29 -41.56
N ASN A 2 7.14 -4.20 -42.52
CA ASN A 2 7.09 -5.64 -42.28
C ASN A 2 8.37 -6.13 -41.59
N TRP A 3 8.25 -7.08 -40.68
CA TRP A 3 9.30 -8.07 -40.42
C TRP A 3 8.70 -9.47 -40.58
N LEU A 4 9.07 -10.11 -41.69
CA LEU A 4 8.79 -11.50 -42.00
C LEU A 4 9.96 -12.35 -41.49
N PHE A 5 9.69 -13.45 -40.79
CA PHE A 5 10.57 -14.61 -40.83
C PHE A 5 9.78 -15.91 -40.96
N SER A 6 10.06 -16.57 -42.09
CA SER A 6 9.95 -18.00 -42.44
C SER A 6 8.91 -18.89 -41.76
N SER A 7 8.00 -19.39 -42.59
CA SER A 7 7.25 -20.63 -42.34
C SER A 7 8.22 -21.83 -42.29
N GLY A 8 8.53 -22.30 -41.08
CA GLY A 8 9.28 -23.53 -40.84
C GLY A 8 8.34 -24.70 -40.57
N LYS A 9 8.07 -25.53 -41.58
CA LYS A 9 7.11 -26.65 -41.48
C LYS A 9 7.77 -27.88 -40.83
N GLY A 10 8.02 -27.80 -39.52
CA GLY A 10 8.60 -28.87 -38.71
C GLY A 10 7.59 -29.43 -37.71
N SER A 11 7.20 -30.70 -37.88
CA SER A 11 6.36 -31.42 -36.90
C SER A 11 7.21 -31.86 -35.71
N GLY A 12 7.54 -30.91 -34.83
CA GLY A 12 8.08 -31.19 -33.50
C GLY A 12 6.95 -31.23 -32.49
N ALA A 13 6.65 -32.40 -31.93
CA ALA A 13 5.72 -32.49 -30.82
C ALA A 13 6.29 -31.67 -29.64
N MET A 14 5.57 -30.63 -29.22
CA MET A 14 5.90 -29.92 -27.98
C MET A 14 5.99 -30.94 -26.84
N PRO A 15 7.07 -30.94 -26.02
CA PRO A 15 7.16 -31.83 -24.87
C PRO A 15 5.91 -31.67 -24.01
N ALA A 16 5.29 -32.79 -23.64
CA ALA A 16 4.12 -32.76 -22.76
C ALA A 16 4.50 -32.01 -21.48
N LEU A 17 3.78 -30.92 -21.20
CA LEU A 17 4.01 -30.10 -20.00
C LEU A 17 3.97 -31.01 -18.76
N SER A 18 4.97 -30.89 -17.89
CA SER A 18 4.96 -31.69 -16.66
C SER A 18 3.72 -31.34 -15.82
N GLY A 19 3.22 -32.28 -15.00
CA GLY A 19 2.03 -32.03 -14.17
C GLY A 19 2.16 -30.80 -13.28
N LEU A 20 3.37 -30.52 -12.77
CA LEU A 20 3.70 -29.33 -12.00
C LEU A 20 3.63 -28.05 -12.85
N GLN A 21 4.10 -28.10 -14.09
CA GLN A 21 4.04 -26.98 -15.04
C GLN A 21 2.61 -26.69 -15.51
N GLN A 22 1.79 -27.73 -15.70
CA GLN A 22 0.34 -27.58 -15.92
C GLN A 22 -0.35 -26.99 -14.69
N GLN A 23 0.02 -27.41 -13.48
CA GLN A 23 -0.54 -26.86 -12.25
C GLN A 23 -0.16 -25.39 -12.05
N ARG A 24 1.11 -25.00 -12.29
CA ARG A 24 1.55 -23.58 -12.34
C ARG A 24 0.71 -22.78 -13.32
N GLN A 25 0.44 -23.32 -14.52
CA GLN A 25 -0.38 -22.63 -15.51
C GLN A 25 -1.83 -22.39 -15.02
N ARG A 26 -2.44 -23.39 -14.35
CA ARG A 26 -3.78 -23.24 -13.74
C ARG A 26 -3.82 -22.17 -12.64
N GLN A 27 -2.76 -22.05 -11.82
CA GLN A 27 -2.67 -21.01 -10.78
C GLN A 27 -2.62 -19.60 -11.40
N ILE A 28 -1.82 -19.42 -12.45
CA ILE A 28 -1.69 -18.14 -13.17
C ILE A 28 -3.00 -17.80 -13.90
N GLU A 29 -3.68 -18.80 -14.47
CA GLU A 29 -4.96 -18.64 -15.14
C GLU A 29 -6.07 -18.23 -14.16
N SER A 30 -6.18 -18.89 -13.00
CA SER A 30 -7.12 -18.48 -11.95
C SER A 30 -6.90 -17.02 -11.51
N LEU A 31 -5.64 -16.64 -11.28
CA LEU A 31 -5.29 -15.26 -10.93
C LEU A 31 -5.72 -14.26 -12.02
N ARG A 32 -5.49 -14.58 -13.30
CA ARG A 32 -5.94 -13.77 -14.46
C ARG A 32 -7.45 -13.68 -14.61
N THR A 33 -8.18 -14.75 -14.27
CA THR A 33 -9.65 -14.73 -14.29
C THR A 33 -10.23 -13.94 -13.12
N ALA A 34 -9.58 -13.95 -11.95
CA ALA A 34 -10.01 -13.21 -10.77
C ALA A 34 -9.76 -11.69 -10.88
N HIS A 35 -8.68 -11.25 -11.54
CA HIS A 35 -8.31 -9.83 -11.61
C HIS A 35 -7.96 -9.37 -13.03
N SER A 36 -8.78 -8.47 -13.59
CA SER A 36 -8.62 -7.98 -14.96
C SER A 36 -7.48 -6.98 -15.18
N SER A 37 -6.91 -6.42 -14.10
CA SER A 37 -5.86 -5.39 -14.14
C SER A 37 -4.44 -5.93 -13.97
N LEU A 38 -4.20 -7.21 -14.25
CA LEU A 38 -2.90 -7.87 -14.03
C LEU A 38 -1.91 -7.61 -15.18
N THR A 39 -0.72 -7.10 -14.81
CA THR A 39 0.43 -6.92 -15.71
C THR A 39 1.49 -7.97 -15.39
N GLU A 40 1.86 -8.81 -16.37
CA GLU A 40 2.98 -9.76 -16.24
C GLU A 40 4.32 -9.00 -16.40
N ILE A 41 4.97 -8.69 -15.29
CA ILE A 41 6.21 -7.88 -15.25
C ILE A 41 7.42 -8.67 -15.80
N GLN A 42 7.51 -9.96 -15.46
CA GLN A 42 8.54 -10.86 -15.95
C GLN A 42 7.95 -12.25 -16.19
N LYS A 43 8.18 -12.77 -17.40
CA LYS A 43 7.91 -14.16 -17.76
C LYS A 43 9.20 -14.96 -17.59
N ASP A 44 9.18 -15.96 -16.72
CA ASP A 44 10.35 -16.83 -16.49
C ASP A 44 10.85 -17.44 -17.80
N VAL A 45 12.15 -17.26 -18.07
CA VAL A 45 12.90 -17.95 -19.13
C VAL A 45 13.68 -19.14 -18.56
N ASP A 46 13.85 -19.20 -17.24
CA ASP A 46 14.66 -20.23 -16.57
C ASP A 46 13.91 -21.57 -16.36
N PRO A 47 14.44 -22.70 -16.85
CA PRO A 47 13.91 -24.04 -16.58
C PRO A 47 14.17 -24.53 -15.15
N SER A 48 14.61 -23.62 -14.27
CA SER A 48 14.95 -23.80 -12.86
C SER A 48 13.82 -23.40 -11.90
N CYS A 49 12.76 -22.74 -12.40
CA CYS A 49 11.55 -22.40 -11.65
C CYS A 49 10.66 -23.65 -11.42
N ARG A 50 11.26 -24.73 -10.91
CA ARG A 50 10.68 -26.08 -10.79
C ARG A 50 9.86 -26.30 -9.52
N HIS A 51 9.81 -25.31 -8.64
CA HIS A 51 9.30 -25.50 -7.28
C HIS A 51 7.91 -24.91 -7.06
N PHE A 52 7.48 -23.83 -7.73
CA PHE A 52 6.08 -23.37 -7.59
C PHE A 52 5.10 -24.33 -8.30
N PRO A 53 4.01 -24.82 -7.67
CA PRO A 53 3.36 -24.35 -6.42
C PRO A 53 3.69 -25.16 -5.14
N GLN A 54 4.75 -25.97 -5.16
CA GLN A 54 5.28 -26.69 -4.00
C GLN A 54 6.04 -25.74 -3.05
N GLU A 55 6.74 -24.76 -3.62
CA GLU A 55 7.20 -23.53 -2.97
C GLU A 55 6.07 -22.47 -3.01
N LYS A 56 5.94 -21.72 -1.91
CA LYS A 56 4.81 -20.81 -1.67
C LYS A 56 4.97 -19.49 -2.45
N PRO A 57 3.89 -18.89 -2.94
CA PRO A 57 3.95 -17.58 -3.60
C PRO A 57 4.38 -16.51 -2.59
N VAL A 58 5.36 -15.69 -2.99
CA VAL A 58 5.72 -14.46 -2.28
C VAL A 58 4.83 -13.33 -2.79
N VAL A 59 4.23 -12.57 -1.87
CA VAL A 59 3.39 -11.41 -2.20
C VAL A 59 3.91 -10.20 -1.44
N SER A 60 4.11 -9.10 -2.14
CA SER A 60 4.52 -7.83 -1.59
C SER A 60 3.56 -6.70 -1.98
N VAL A 61 3.52 -5.66 -1.14
CA VAL A 61 2.75 -4.44 -1.34
C VAL A 61 3.71 -3.25 -1.49
N TYR A 62 3.35 -2.31 -2.36
CA TYR A 62 4.09 -1.06 -2.55
C TYR A 62 3.09 0.09 -2.77
N PRO A 63 3.27 1.28 -2.15
CA PRO A 63 4.31 1.66 -1.20
C PRO A 63 4.22 0.90 0.15
N PRO A 64 5.21 1.01 1.05
CA PRO A 64 5.17 0.40 2.37
C PRO A 64 3.97 0.86 3.21
N VAL A 65 3.26 -0.10 3.80
CA VAL A 65 2.02 0.11 4.54
C VAL A 65 1.96 -0.67 5.86
N GLY A 66 1.41 -0.03 6.88
CA GLY A 66 1.04 -0.63 8.14
C GLY A 66 -0.33 -1.29 8.00
N HIS A 67 -0.35 -2.63 8.08
CA HIS A 67 -1.55 -3.45 8.04
C HIS A 67 -1.31 -4.77 8.78
N HIS A 68 -2.35 -5.41 9.33
CA HIS A 68 -2.21 -6.63 10.12
C HIS A 68 -1.76 -7.86 9.32
N LEU A 69 -2.05 -7.88 8.01
CA LEU A 69 -1.56 -8.90 7.07
C LEU A 69 -0.18 -8.57 6.47
N VAL A 70 0.47 -7.49 6.90
CA VAL A 70 1.75 -7.02 6.36
C VAL A 70 2.79 -7.00 7.48
N ASP A 71 4.05 -7.26 7.13
CA ASP A 71 5.14 -7.29 8.10
C ASP A 71 5.36 -5.92 8.75
N SER A 72 5.45 -5.88 10.08
CA SER A 72 5.68 -4.63 10.82
C SER A 72 7.13 -4.10 10.69
N ASN A 73 8.01 -4.84 10.01
CA ASN A 73 9.45 -4.55 9.96
C ASN A 73 9.78 -3.60 8.78
N ASN A 74 9.22 -3.86 7.60
CA ASN A 74 9.43 -3.09 6.37
C ASN A 74 8.11 -2.72 5.66
N GLY A 75 6.94 -3.10 6.19
CA GLY A 75 5.63 -2.71 5.65
C GLY A 75 5.36 -3.20 4.22
N THR A 76 6.07 -4.22 3.76
CA THR A 76 6.16 -4.57 2.32
C THR A 76 5.78 -6.01 2.06
N MET A 77 6.03 -6.93 2.99
CA MET A 77 5.81 -8.38 2.81
C MET A 77 4.46 -8.79 3.39
N VAL A 78 3.62 -9.44 2.59
CA VAL A 78 2.32 -9.93 3.07
C VAL A 78 2.51 -11.25 3.83
N THR A 79 2.22 -11.23 5.13
CA THR A 79 2.43 -12.32 6.10
C THR A 79 1.19 -13.18 6.33
N SER A 80 0.13 -12.99 5.52
CA SER A 80 -1.17 -13.63 5.69
C SER A 80 -1.11 -15.16 5.89
N PRO A 81 -1.94 -15.72 6.80
CA PRO A 81 -2.08 -17.16 6.97
C PRO A 81 -2.47 -17.91 5.68
N LEU A 82 -3.11 -17.26 4.71
CA LEU A 82 -3.48 -17.87 3.43
C LEU A 82 -2.27 -18.13 2.53
N LEU A 83 -1.25 -17.26 2.59
CA LEU A 83 0.03 -17.46 1.91
C LEU A 83 0.91 -18.45 2.70
N THR A 84 0.91 -18.31 4.03
CA THR A 84 1.66 -19.21 4.92
C THR A 84 1.18 -20.66 4.83
N ASN A 85 -0.11 -20.90 4.59
CA ASN A 85 -0.69 -22.24 4.40
C ASN A 85 -0.93 -22.60 2.93
N PHE A 86 -0.36 -21.85 1.98
CA PHE A 86 -0.48 -22.17 0.56
C PHE A 86 0.17 -23.52 0.24
N GLY A 87 -0.48 -24.31 -0.62
CA GLY A 87 0.02 -25.59 -1.12
C GLY A 87 -0.50 -25.91 -2.52
N MET A 88 -0.12 -27.07 -3.05
CA MET A 88 -0.35 -27.44 -4.46
C MET A 88 -1.81 -27.41 -4.94
N HIS A 89 -2.79 -27.51 -4.03
CA HIS A 89 -4.23 -27.47 -4.32
C HIS A 89 -4.92 -26.16 -3.89
N SER A 90 -4.18 -25.20 -3.31
CA SER A 90 -4.67 -23.85 -3.07
C SER A 90 -5.00 -23.16 -4.40
N ASP A 91 -5.83 -22.13 -4.36
CA ASP A 91 -6.26 -21.37 -5.53
C ASP A 91 -5.72 -19.94 -5.42
N LEU A 92 -4.67 -19.62 -6.19
CA LEU A 92 -3.96 -18.35 -6.11
C LEU A 92 -4.88 -17.14 -6.37
N GLY A 93 -5.83 -17.26 -7.30
CA GLY A 93 -6.81 -16.20 -7.58
C GLY A 93 -7.71 -15.92 -6.37
N LYS A 94 -8.21 -16.97 -5.72
CA LYS A 94 -9.03 -16.82 -4.50
C LYS A 94 -8.22 -16.31 -3.29
N VAL A 95 -6.96 -16.74 -3.16
CA VAL A 95 -6.07 -16.24 -2.10
C VAL A 95 -5.83 -14.74 -2.29
N VAL A 96 -5.47 -14.28 -3.49
CA VAL A 96 -5.25 -12.85 -3.76
C VAL A 96 -6.54 -12.05 -3.62
N GLN A 97 -7.69 -12.55 -4.09
CA GLN A 97 -8.98 -11.90 -3.84
C GLN A 97 -9.26 -11.74 -2.34
N SER A 98 -9.04 -12.78 -1.53
CA SER A 98 -9.25 -12.69 -0.07
C SER A 98 -8.27 -11.72 0.62
N LEU A 99 -7.07 -11.50 0.07
CA LEU A 99 -6.14 -10.47 0.58
C LEU A 99 -6.65 -9.06 0.22
N LEU A 100 -7.11 -8.86 -1.02
CA LEU A 100 -7.71 -7.60 -1.45
C LEU A 100 -8.96 -7.27 -0.64
N ASP A 101 -9.87 -8.24 -0.44
CA ASP A 101 -11.08 -8.07 0.36
C ASP A 101 -10.77 -7.65 1.80
N GLU A 102 -9.67 -8.15 2.39
CA GLU A 102 -9.23 -7.74 3.71
C GLU A 102 -8.65 -6.32 3.72
N PHE A 103 -7.87 -5.94 2.70
CA PHE A 103 -7.42 -4.55 2.50
C PHE A 103 -8.58 -3.57 2.22
N TRP A 104 -9.69 -4.02 1.61
CA TRP A 104 -10.90 -3.21 1.45
C TRP A 104 -11.68 -3.05 2.76
N LYS A 105 -11.74 -4.08 3.62
CA LYS A 105 -12.36 -4.01 4.95
C LYS A 105 -11.53 -3.20 5.95
N SER A 106 -10.20 -3.32 5.87
CA SER A 106 -9.24 -2.64 6.72
C SER A 106 -8.18 -1.95 5.84
N PRO A 107 -8.44 -0.70 5.41
CA PRO A 107 -7.53 0.04 4.54
C PRO A 107 -6.11 0.12 5.11
N PRO A 108 -5.06 -0.20 4.33
CA PRO A 108 -3.68 -0.04 4.77
C PRO A 108 -3.34 1.42 5.05
N ALA A 109 -2.70 1.70 6.18
CA ALA A 109 -2.15 3.03 6.48
C ALA A 109 -0.73 3.14 5.90
N LEU A 110 -0.35 4.29 5.36
CA LEU A 110 1.06 4.51 4.96
C LEU A 110 1.94 4.54 6.21
N MET A 111 3.06 3.81 6.19
CA MET A 111 4.04 3.90 7.27
C MET A 111 4.78 5.23 7.13
N THR A 112 4.55 6.15 8.07
CA THR A 112 5.38 7.35 8.22
C THR A 112 6.64 6.96 8.98
N ASP A 113 7.81 7.19 8.36
CA ASP A 113 9.11 6.96 9.01
C ASP A 113 9.20 7.74 10.33
N GLY A 114 9.54 7.01 11.39
CA GLY A 114 9.46 7.53 12.75
C GLY A 114 10.59 8.49 13.10
N ASN A 115 10.29 9.79 13.18
CA ASN A 115 10.97 10.69 14.12
C ASN A 115 9.99 11.73 14.70
N GLY A 116 9.17 11.31 15.67
CA GLY A 116 8.22 12.17 16.35
C GLY A 116 7.42 11.40 17.40
N SER A 117 7.90 11.41 18.65
CA SER A 117 7.21 10.79 19.79
C SER A 117 5.84 11.42 20.06
N PHE A 118 4.76 10.67 19.87
CA PHE A 118 3.45 10.95 20.46
C PHE A 118 2.80 9.65 20.99
N PRO A 119 2.31 9.62 22.23
CA PRO A 119 1.62 8.46 22.77
C PRO A 119 0.16 8.45 22.33
N TYR A 120 -0.24 7.42 21.61
CA TYR A 120 -1.65 7.05 21.43
C TYR A 120 -1.78 5.53 21.55
N ASP A 121 -2.28 5.08 22.71
CA ASP A 121 -2.69 3.69 22.92
C ASP A 121 -3.91 3.38 22.04
N PRO A 122 -3.93 2.26 21.28
CA PRO A 122 -5.12 1.81 20.57
C PRO A 122 -6.09 1.12 21.55
N PRO A 123 -7.40 1.45 21.53
CA PRO A 123 -8.37 0.76 22.36
C PRO A 123 -8.67 -0.63 21.79
N LEU A 124 -8.33 -1.68 22.54
CA LEU A 124 -8.76 -3.04 22.26
C LEU A 124 -10.26 -3.18 22.55
N LEU A 125 -11.06 -3.45 21.52
CA LEU A 125 -12.44 -3.93 21.69
C LEU A 125 -12.40 -5.42 22.03
N SER A 126 -12.58 -5.76 23.31
CA SER A 126 -12.90 -7.11 23.76
C SER A 126 -14.31 -7.15 24.35
N SER A 127 -15.07 -8.18 23.99
CA SER A 127 -16.52 -8.24 24.20
C SER A 127 -16.96 -8.30 25.67
N SER A 128 -18.22 -7.89 25.87
CA SER A 128 -18.93 -7.79 27.13
C SER A 128 -18.86 -9.02 28.05
N ALA A 129 -18.64 -8.77 29.34
CA ALA A 129 -18.91 -9.73 30.41
C ALA A 129 -20.38 -9.62 30.89
N THR A 130 -20.96 -10.75 31.30
CA THR A 130 -22.29 -10.84 31.90
C THR A 130 -22.25 -10.58 33.41
N CYS A 131 -23.32 -10.03 33.98
CA CYS A 131 -23.44 -9.75 35.42
C CYS A 131 -23.52 -11.03 36.29
N THR A 132 -23.07 -10.98 37.55
CA THR A 132 -23.90 -11.25 38.78
C THR A 132 -23.07 -11.30 40.09
N SER A 133 -23.56 -10.58 41.12
CA SER A 133 -23.34 -10.65 42.60
C SER A 133 -21.95 -10.82 43.26
N GLN A 134 -21.73 -9.95 44.26
CA GLN A 134 -20.68 -9.88 45.30
C GLN A 134 -21.09 -10.62 46.61
N PRO A 135 -20.31 -10.59 47.74
CA PRO A 135 -18.87 -10.33 48.02
C PRO A 135 -18.28 -11.45 48.95
N PRO A 136 -17.54 -11.31 50.10
CA PRO A 136 -16.58 -10.30 50.61
C PRO A 136 -15.28 -10.81 51.36
N TRP A 137 -14.34 -9.88 51.66
CA TRP A 137 -13.28 -9.84 52.72
C TRP A 137 -12.11 -10.88 52.76
N PRO A 138 -10.92 -10.58 53.38
CA PRO A 138 -10.06 -9.39 53.18
C PRO A 138 -8.51 -9.64 53.13
N LEU A 139 -7.78 -8.56 52.79
CA LEU A 139 -6.33 -8.18 52.85
C LEU A 139 -5.45 -8.68 54.05
N PRO A 140 -4.07 -8.65 54.01
CA PRO A 140 -3.25 -7.42 53.86
C PRO A 140 -1.83 -7.46 53.21
N HIS A 141 -1.24 -6.25 53.01
CA HIS A 141 0.15 -5.96 52.57
C HIS A 141 1.09 -5.61 53.76
N PRO A 142 2.42 -5.51 53.52
CA PRO A 142 3.17 -4.28 53.90
C PRO A 142 4.23 -3.84 52.85
N VAL A 143 4.29 -2.57 52.40
CA VAL A 143 5.01 -1.35 52.93
C VAL A 143 6.50 -1.21 52.51
N LEU A 144 6.83 -0.05 51.93
CA LEU A 144 8.16 0.44 51.49
C LEU A 144 8.94 1.18 52.61
N PRO A 145 10.21 1.54 52.37
CA PRO A 145 10.63 2.92 52.67
C PRO A 145 11.34 3.67 51.51
N LEU A 146 11.23 5.00 51.58
CA LEU A 146 11.67 6.01 50.62
C LEU A 146 13.08 6.57 50.94
N ARG A 147 13.85 7.06 49.94
CA ARG A 147 15.02 7.93 50.19
C ARG A 147 15.17 9.03 49.12
N ALA A 148 15.51 10.24 49.57
CA ALA A 148 15.57 11.49 48.80
C ALA A 148 17.00 11.87 48.31
N PRO A 149 17.16 12.85 47.39
CA PRO A 149 18.42 13.13 46.69
C PRO A 149 19.28 14.27 47.30
N ALA A 150 20.48 14.50 46.74
CA ALA A 150 21.44 15.55 47.13
C ALA A 150 22.09 16.25 45.89
N PRO A 151 22.71 17.45 46.00
CA PRO A 151 22.70 18.44 44.89
C PRO A 151 24.05 19.06 44.44
N GLY A 152 24.03 19.71 43.24
CA GLY A 152 24.92 20.81 42.81
C GLY A 152 26.21 20.44 42.03
N PRO A 153 26.88 21.38 41.30
CA PRO A 153 26.69 22.86 41.31
C PRO A 153 26.64 23.61 39.94
N ALA A 154 25.75 24.62 39.86
CA ALA A 154 25.94 26.03 39.44
C ALA A 154 26.84 26.51 38.24
N THR A 155 26.19 26.98 37.14
CA THR A 155 26.34 28.30 36.42
C THR A 155 27.69 28.77 35.78
N PRO A 156 27.72 29.71 34.78
CA PRO A 156 26.81 30.86 34.57
C PRO A 156 26.26 31.12 33.15
N ARG A 157 25.50 32.22 33.05
CA ARG A 157 24.64 32.65 31.93
C ARG A 157 25.12 33.99 31.35
N GLY A 158 24.97 34.17 30.04
CA GLY A 158 24.51 35.44 29.48
C GLY A 158 25.39 36.16 28.47
N THR A 159 24.92 36.20 27.21
CA THR A 159 24.97 37.39 26.33
C THR A 159 23.70 37.41 25.47
N ALA A 160 23.24 38.58 25.04
CA ALA A 160 21.94 38.72 24.38
C ALA A 160 22.00 39.60 23.11
N SER A 161 21.13 39.26 22.15
CA SER A 161 20.60 40.13 21.08
C SER A 161 21.55 40.56 19.94
N PRO A 162 21.03 41.07 18.79
CA PRO A 162 19.69 40.91 18.16
C PRO A 162 19.77 40.46 16.67
N TRP A 163 18.71 40.77 15.88
CA TRP A 163 18.57 40.75 14.40
C TRP A 163 17.90 39.53 13.73
N GLY A 164 16.80 39.80 13.00
CA GLY A 164 16.58 39.27 11.65
C GLY A 164 15.53 38.18 11.47
N GLU A 165 14.33 38.57 11.01
CA GLU A 165 13.34 37.65 10.43
C GLU A 165 13.83 37.07 9.08
N ALA A 166 13.63 35.77 8.85
CA ALA A 166 13.42 35.19 7.52
C ALA A 166 12.70 33.85 7.67
N GLY A 167 11.58 33.67 6.94
CA GLY A 167 10.70 32.50 7.10
C GLY A 167 11.29 31.20 6.55
N GLY A 168 11.22 30.13 7.35
CA GLY A 168 11.43 28.75 6.87
C GLY A 168 10.25 28.22 6.05
N PRO A 169 10.44 27.19 5.21
CA PRO A 169 9.42 26.71 4.28
C PRO A 169 8.25 26.06 5.02
N ARG A 170 7.04 26.53 4.72
CA ARG A 170 5.78 25.93 5.17
C ARG A 170 5.65 24.54 4.55
N GLY A 171 5.78 23.49 5.39
CA GLY A 171 5.54 22.11 4.99
C GLY A 171 4.13 21.91 4.40
N PRO A 172 3.93 20.90 3.54
CA PRO A 172 2.65 20.69 2.88
C PRO A 172 1.55 20.41 3.92
N ALA A 173 0.45 21.15 3.82
CA ALA A 173 -0.75 20.82 4.58
C ALA A 173 -1.27 19.44 4.16
N PRO A 174 -1.86 18.65 5.08
CA PRO A 174 -2.41 17.35 4.73
C PRO A 174 -3.59 17.52 3.77
N TYR A 175 -3.37 17.16 2.50
CA TYR A 175 -4.46 16.93 1.56
C TYR A 175 -5.28 15.74 2.06
N GLY A 176 -6.52 15.96 2.51
CA GLY A 176 -7.37 14.85 2.97
C GLY A 176 -8.69 15.22 3.66
N LEU A 177 -8.79 16.38 4.30
CA LEU A 177 -10.08 16.82 4.90
C LEU A 177 -10.98 17.43 3.82
N ILE A 178 -11.82 16.58 3.22
CA ILE A 178 -12.99 17.03 2.45
C ILE A 178 -14.03 17.53 3.46
N THR A 179 -13.97 18.81 3.79
CA THR A 179 -14.90 19.47 4.72
C THR A 179 -16.31 19.61 4.16
N ASP A 180 -16.48 19.44 2.85
CA ASP A 180 -17.63 19.99 2.13
C ASP A 180 -18.70 18.94 1.77
N LEU A 181 -18.60 17.68 2.21
CA LEU A 181 -19.49 16.59 1.79
C LEU A 181 -20.65 16.33 2.78
N PRO A 182 -21.93 16.54 2.39
CA PRO A 182 -23.08 16.33 3.28
C PRO A 182 -23.48 14.88 3.59
N LEU A 183 -24.18 14.72 4.71
CA LEU A 183 -24.43 13.48 5.43
C LEU A 183 -25.68 12.69 4.95
N ALA A 184 -25.75 11.43 5.39
CA ALA A 184 -26.99 10.66 5.47
C ALA A 184 -27.88 11.15 6.63
N VAL A 185 -29.20 10.97 6.49
CA VAL A 185 -30.20 11.37 7.49
C VAL A 185 -30.10 10.48 8.75
N PRO A 186 -29.95 11.05 9.96
CA PRO A 186 -29.98 10.26 11.19
C PRO A 186 -31.40 9.76 11.46
N THR A 187 -31.57 8.43 11.52
CA THR A 187 -32.61 7.83 12.37
C THR A 187 -32.06 7.78 13.80
N GLY A 188 -32.93 7.86 14.81
CA GLY A 188 -32.55 8.17 16.20
C GLY A 188 -31.42 7.33 16.82
N ASP A 189 -30.78 7.95 17.82
CA ASP A 189 -29.97 7.31 18.87
C ASP A 189 -28.54 6.86 18.54
N SER A 190 -27.90 7.43 17.52
CA SER A 190 -26.43 7.36 17.37
C SER A 190 -25.82 8.63 16.79
N GLN A 191 -25.40 9.55 17.67
CA GLN A 191 -24.66 10.76 17.30
C GLN A 191 -23.18 10.45 17.00
N ALA A 192 -22.94 9.90 15.81
CA ALA A 192 -21.62 9.84 15.19
C ALA A 192 -21.74 10.15 13.69
N GLY A 193 -21.88 11.44 13.37
CA GLY A 193 -21.86 11.92 11.98
C GLY A 193 -20.47 11.70 11.37
N VAL A 194 -20.41 10.97 10.25
CA VAL A 194 -19.14 10.76 9.52
C VAL A 194 -18.62 12.13 9.06
N ASN A 195 -17.34 12.42 9.33
CA ASN A 195 -16.69 13.72 9.09
C ASN A 195 -17.14 14.89 10.01
N GLY A 196 -17.69 14.61 11.19
CA GLY A 196 -17.78 15.58 12.31
C GLY A 196 -18.79 16.71 12.15
N HIS A 197 -19.49 16.79 11.02
CA HIS A 197 -20.59 17.72 10.82
C HIS A 197 -21.87 17.13 11.43
N MET A 198 -22.61 17.96 12.17
CA MET A 198 -23.91 17.61 12.74
C MET A 198 -24.92 18.66 12.31
N TYR A 199 -25.96 18.25 11.58
CA TYR A 199 -27.12 19.10 11.36
C TYR A 199 -27.76 19.42 12.72
N LYS A 200 -28.09 20.70 12.94
CA LYS A 200 -28.80 21.16 14.14
C LYS A 200 -30.24 21.42 13.73
N MET A 201 -31.14 20.51 14.14
CA MET A 201 -32.57 20.70 13.96
C MET A 201 -33.01 21.98 14.69
N PRO A 202 -33.87 22.84 14.09
CA PRO A 202 -34.48 23.95 14.80
C PRO A 202 -35.32 23.46 15.99
N ASP A 203 -35.34 24.23 17.07
CA ASP A 203 -36.14 23.92 18.25
C ASP A 203 -37.64 23.89 17.89
N ILE A 204 -38.34 22.85 18.34
CA ILE A 204 -39.78 22.69 18.12
C ILE A 204 -40.53 23.63 19.08
N PRO A 205 -41.38 24.56 18.59
CA PRO A 205 -42.14 25.44 19.46
C PRO A 205 -43.18 24.67 20.28
N GLU A 206 -43.25 24.94 21.57
CA GLU A 206 -44.33 24.45 22.43
C GLU A 206 -45.63 25.25 22.26
N ILE A 207 -45.57 26.41 21.58
CA ILE A 207 -46.68 27.36 21.40
C ILE A 207 -46.65 27.88 19.96
N PHE A 208 -47.84 27.93 19.33
CA PHE A 208 -48.06 28.49 17.99
C PHE A 208 -48.89 29.77 18.10
N PRO A 209 -48.28 30.95 18.33
CA PRO A 209 -49.02 32.21 18.49
C PRO A 209 -49.92 32.52 17.28
N GLU A 210 -49.52 32.09 16.08
CA GLU A 210 -50.24 32.27 14.82
C GLU A 210 -51.64 31.63 14.81
N LEU A 211 -51.90 30.64 15.67
CA LEU A 211 -53.24 30.06 15.85
C LEU A 211 -54.20 30.98 16.61
N SER A 212 -53.68 31.96 17.37
CA SER A 212 -54.49 32.90 18.16
C SER A 212 -55.17 33.96 17.30
N ASP A 213 -54.61 34.23 16.12
CA ASP A 213 -55.12 35.23 15.17
C ASP A 213 -56.21 34.67 14.23
N LEU A 214 -56.47 33.36 14.29
CA LEU A 214 -57.45 32.67 13.45
C LEU A 214 -58.85 32.64 14.09
N SER A 215 -59.89 32.71 13.26
CA SER A 215 -61.29 32.61 13.72
C SER A 215 -61.68 31.16 14.07
N VAL A 216 -62.68 30.97 14.93
CA VAL A 216 -63.17 29.63 15.34
C VAL A 216 -63.53 28.74 14.15
N SER A 217 -64.09 29.29 13.07
CA SER A 217 -64.36 28.57 11.83
C SER A 217 -63.08 28.14 11.09
N GLN A 218 -62.03 28.97 11.12
CA GLN A 218 -60.74 28.63 10.52
C GLN A 218 -59.99 27.60 11.37
N LEU A 219 -59.98 27.70 12.71
CA LEU A 219 -59.43 26.63 13.56
C LEU A 219 -60.18 25.31 13.35
N LYS A 220 -61.52 25.36 13.24
CA LYS A 220 -62.33 24.17 12.97
C LYS A 220 -61.94 23.54 11.62
N GLN A 221 -61.86 24.35 10.55
CA GLN A 221 -61.40 23.88 9.24
C GLN A 221 -59.98 23.30 9.31
N LEU A 222 -59.04 23.97 9.99
CA LEU A 222 -57.68 23.50 10.22
C LEU A 222 -57.61 22.17 10.98
N SER A 223 -58.61 21.87 11.82
CA SER A 223 -58.73 20.60 12.55
C SER A 223 -59.45 19.49 11.78
N GLU A 224 -60.25 19.82 10.76
CA GLU A 224 -61.05 18.88 9.97
C GLU A 224 -60.45 18.59 8.58
N GLU A 225 -59.65 19.50 8.02
CA GLU A 225 -59.03 19.40 6.69
C GLU A 225 -57.49 19.32 6.79
N GLU A 226 -56.95 18.11 6.63
CA GLU A 226 -55.50 17.83 6.74
C GLU A 226 -54.66 18.64 5.74
N ASP A 227 -55.14 18.85 4.51
CA ASP A 227 -54.45 19.65 3.49
C ASP A 227 -54.27 21.12 3.93
N VAL A 228 -55.27 21.69 4.62
CA VAL A 228 -55.22 23.06 5.13
C VAL A 228 -54.22 23.14 6.30
N LEU A 229 -54.23 22.13 7.19
CA LEU A 229 -53.25 22.00 8.27
C LEU A 229 -51.81 21.88 7.75
N LEU A 230 -51.57 21.04 6.74
CA LEU A 230 -50.27 20.89 6.08
C LEU A 230 -49.83 22.20 5.41
N SER A 231 -50.74 22.91 4.74
CA SER A 231 -50.44 24.21 4.14
C SER A 231 -50.00 25.24 5.19
N PHE A 232 -50.61 25.23 6.38
CA PHE A 232 -50.23 26.07 7.51
C PHE A 232 -48.85 25.67 8.07
N PHE A 233 -48.55 24.38 8.23
CA PHE A 233 -47.23 23.91 8.67
C PHE A 233 -46.09 24.43 7.78
N VAL A 234 -46.27 24.46 6.45
CA VAL A 234 -45.29 25.01 5.50
C VAL A 234 -45.06 26.53 5.70
N THR A 235 -45.99 27.24 6.32
CA THR A 235 -45.79 28.67 6.65
C THR A 235 -44.94 28.90 7.90
N LEU A 236 -44.77 27.90 8.78
CA LEU A 236 -44.06 28.06 10.05
C LEU A 236 -42.56 28.37 9.85
N PRO A 237 -41.94 29.20 10.72
CA PRO A 237 -40.53 29.56 10.60
C PRO A 237 -39.58 28.34 10.61
N GLN A 238 -39.90 27.32 11.40
CA GLN A 238 -39.02 26.16 11.59
C GLN A 238 -39.02 25.27 10.36
N LEU A 239 -40.18 24.99 9.75
CA LEU A 239 -40.24 24.17 8.54
C LEU A 239 -39.69 24.92 7.31
N LYS A 240 -39.82 26.26 7.26
CA LYS A 240 -39.12 27.10 6.28
C LYS A 240 -37.60 27.00 6.43
N LEU A 241 -37.08 27.07 7.66
CA LEU A 241 -35.65 26.95 7.93
C LEU A 241 -35.13 25.56 7.51
N VAL A 242 -35.77 24.47 7.94
CA VAL A 242 -35.43 23.10 7.50
C VAL A 242 -35.48 22.95 5.97
N SER A 243 -36.44 23.60 5.30
CA SER A 243 -36.54 23.58 3.84
C SER A 243 -35.39 24.33 3.15
N SER A 244 -35.03 25.51 3.66
CA SER A 244 -33.86 26.27 3.20
C SER A 244 -32.56 25.50 3.41
N ASP A 245 -32.35 24.98 4.62
CA ASP A 245 -31.18 24.18 4.98
C ASP A 245 -31.03 22.98 4.03
N LYS A 246 -32.15 22.32 3.67
CA LYS A 246 -32.16 21.20 2.70
C LYS A 246 -31.74 21.66 1.30
N GLU A 247 -32.22 22.82 0.83
CA GLU A 247 -31.87 23.36 -0.49
C GLU A 247 -30.40 23.80 -0.57
N ASP A 248 -29.88 24.42 0.48
CA ASP A 248 -28.46 24.75 0.62
C ASP A 248 -27.59 23.49 0.65
N LEU A 249 -28.03 22.46 1.40
CA LEU A 249 -27.33 21.18 1.49
C LEU A 249 -27.28 20.46 0.13
N VAL A 250 -28.41 20.38 -0.58
CA VAL A 250 -28.49 19.81 -1.93
C VAL A 250 -27.61 20.59 -2.91
N SER A 251 -27.59 21.92 -2.82
CA SER A 251 -26.73 22.78 -3.64
C SER A 251 -25.25 22.51 -3.37
N SER A 252 -24.86 22.30 -2.10
CA SER A 252 -23.51 21.91 -1.70
C SER A 252 -23.12 20.52 -2.24
N ILE A 253 -23.97 19.48 -2.08
CA ILE A 253 -23.74 18.14 -2.65
C ILE A 253 -23.46 18.25 -4.16
N VAL A 254 -24.30 18.99 -4.88
CA VAL A 254 -24.18 19.16 -6.34
C VAL A 254 -22.90 19.91 -6.71
N ALA A 255 -22.49 20.92 -5.93
CA ALA A 255 -21.23 21.64 -6.16
C ALA A 255 -20.00 20.74 -5.98
N VAL A 256 -19.96 19.93 -4.91
CA VAL A 256 -18.87 18.98 -4.65
C VAL A 256 -18.85 17.87 -5.69
N ALA A 257 -20.00 17.31 -6.06
CA ALA A 257 -20.08 16.29 -7.12
C ALA A 257 -19.53 16.81 -8.47
N LYS A 258 -19.89 18.04 -8.86
CA LYS A 258 -19.34 18.70 -10.06
C LYS A 258 -17.83 18.93 -9.97
N LYS A 259 -17.33 19.37 -8.81
CA LYS A 259 -15.88 19.55 -8.56
C LYS A 259 -15.13 18.23 -8.69
N ASN A 260 -15.66 17.14 -8.10
CA ASN A 260 -15.04 15.82 -8.17
C ASN A 260 -14.96 15.31 -9.62
N LEU A 261 -16.06 15.42 -10.38
CA LEU A 261 -16.11 15.06 -11.81
C LEU A 261 -15.14 15.89 -12.66
N GLN A 262 -14.92 17.17 -12.31
CA GLN A 262 -13.93 18.02 -12.98
C GLN A 262 -12.47 17.63 -12.65
N MET A 263 -12.21 17.10 -11.45
CA MET A 263 -10.89 16.68 -11.00
C MET A 263 -10.49 15.30 -11.54
N GLU A 264 -11.45 14.40 -11.75
CA GLU A 264 -11.26 13.04 -12.29
C GLU A 264 -10.28 12.95 -13.48
N PRO A 265 -10.44 13.70 -14.60
CA PRO A 265 -9.51 13.62 -15.73
C PRO A 265 -8.08 14.10 -15.40
N GLN A 266 -7.92 15.01 -14.43
CA GLN A 266 -6.59 15.46 -14.00
C GLN A 266 -5.90 14.42 -13.12
N LEU A 267 -6.65 13.74 -12.27
CA LEU A 267 -6.17 12.67 -11.41
C LEU A 267 -5.81 11.43 -12.23
N GLU A 268 -6.66 11.04 -13.18
CA GLU A 268 -6.38 9.92 -14.09
C GLU A 268 -5.19 10.23 -15.02
N GLY A 269 -5.08 11.46 -15.53
CA GLY A 269 -3.92 11.90 -16.30
C GLY A 269 -2.59 11.77 -15.52
N LYS A 270 -2.57 12.23 -14.25
CA LYS A 270 -1.39 12.08 -13.38
C LYS A 270 -1.09 10.63 -13.02
N ARG A 271 -2.12 9.82 -12.78
CA ARG A 271 -2.01 8.37 -12.54
C ARG A 271 -1.36 7.68 -13.75
N GLN A 272 -1.84 7.98 -14.96
CA GLN A 272 -1.30 7.42 -16.19
C GLN A 272 0.16 7.87 -16.47
N GLU A 273 0.50 9.13 -16.17
CA GLU A 273 1.87 9.64 -16.26
C GLU A 273 2.82 8.90 -15.29
N MET A 274 2.38 8.67 -14.05
CA MET A 274 3.14 7.94 -13.04
C MET A 274 3.34 6.46 -13.44
N LEU A 275 2.29 5.79 -13.94
CA LEU A 275 2.39 4.43 -14.46
C LEU A 275 3.37 4.33 -15.64
N TYR A 276 3.33 5.28 -16.57
CA TYR A 276 4.28 5.36 -17.68
C TYR A 276 5.73 5.54 -17.20
N LYS A 277 5.95 6.42 -16.22
CA LYS A 277 7.27 6.65 -15.62
C LYS A 277 7.81 5.39 -14.92
N LEU A 278 6.98 4.71 -14.12
CA LEU A 278 7.36 3.44 -13.47
C LEU A 278 7.65 2.34 -14.50
N GLN A 279 6.82 2.20 -15.54
CA GLN A 279 7.06 1.23 -16.62
C GLN A 279 8.39 1.51 -17.32
N ARG A 280 8.68 2.76 -17.66
CA ARG A 280 9.94 3.14 -18.31
C ARG A 280 11.14 2.98 -17.38
N GLN A 281 11.00 3.26 -16.08
CA GLN A 281 12.04 2.99 -15.08
C GLN A 281 12.32 1.49 -14.94
N HIS A 282 11.30 0.64 -14.96
CA HIS A 282 11.45 -0.82 -14.90
C HIS A 282 12.11 -1.37 -16.19
N GLU A 283 11.70 -0.88 -17.36
CA GLU A 283 12.33 -1.22 -18.65
C GLU A 283 13.81 -0.80 -18.67
N LEU A 284 14.10 0.44 -18.28
CA LEU A 284 15.48 0.91 -18.12
C LEU A 284 16.24 0.10 -17.07
N SER A 285 15.67 -0.28 -15.93
CA SER A 285 16.35 -1.08 -14.91
C SER A 285 16.67 -2.49 -15.40
N ARG A 286 15.76 -3.09 -16.18
CA ARG A 286 15.95 -4.38 -16.86
C ARG A 286 17.09 -4.32 -17.89
N GLU A 287 17.15 -3.27 -18.69
CA GLU A 287 18.22 -3.03 -19.67
C GLU A 287 19.56 -2.67 -18.99
N SER A 288 19.51 -1.82 -17.97
CA SER A 288 20.64 -1.08 -17.38
C SER A 288 21.23 -1.74 -16.13
N CYS A 289 21.09 -3.06 -15.99
CA CYS A 289 21.57 -3.91 -14.88
C CYS A 289 20.55 -4.25 -13.79
N SER A 290 19.69 -5.25 -14.04
CA SER A 290 19.25 -6.10 -12.92
C SER A 290 20.48 -6.85 -12.37
N VAL A 291 20.53 -7.06 -11.05
CA VAL A 291 21.69 -7.68 -10.37
C VAL A 291 21.94 -9.11 -10.91
N SER A 292 20.87 -9.85 -11.20
CA SER A 292 20.91 -11.16 -11.88
C SER A 292 21.45 -11.08 -13.31
N ALA A 293 21.05 -10.09 -14.12
CA ALA A 293 21.61 -9.91 -15.46
C ALA A 293 23.09 -9.52 -15.43
N LEU A 294 23.53 -8.70 -14.46
CA LEU A 294 24.95 -8.45 -14.21
C LEU A 294 25.69 -9.74 -13.89
N GLN A 295 25.17 -10.53 -12.96
CA GLN A 295 25.78 -11.80 -12.55
C GLN A 295 25.94 -12.76 -13.72
N ALA A 296 24.89 -12.96 -14.53
CA ALA A 296 24.95 -13.79 -15.72
C ALA A 296 26.01 -13.31 -16.72
N ARG A 297 26.13 -12.00 -16.96
CA ARG A 297 27.17 -11.43 -17.83
C ARG A 297 28.59 -11.63 -17.29
N VAL A 298 28.80 -11.46 -15.98
CA VAL A 298 30.10 -11.70 -15.34
C VAL A 298 30.47 -13.19 -15.42
N LYS A 299 29.52 -14.09 -15.20
CA LYS A 299 29.71 -15.54 -15.34
C LYS A 299 30.14 -15.95 -16.74
N VAL A 300 29.41 -15.50 -17.77
CA VAL A 300 29.77 -15.75 -19.18
C VAL A 300 31.16 -15.18 -19.47
N SER A 301 31.48 -13.98 -18.97
CA SER A 301 32.80 -13.36 -19.12
C SER A 301 33.92 -14.11 -18.36
N ALA A 302 33.60 -14.83 -17.29
CA ALA A 302 34.55 -15.65 -16.54
C ALA A 302 34.88 -16.94 -17.29
N HIS A 303 33.87 -17.62 -17.85
CA HIS A 303 34.05 -18.79 -18.70
C HIS A 303 34.78 -18.45 -20.01
N GLN A 304 34.43 -17.32 -20.66
CA GLN A 304 35.13 -16.86 -21.86
C GLN A 304 36.64 -16.67 -21.62
N ALA A 305 37.04 -16.10 -20.47
CA ALA A 305 38.45 -15.96 -20.11
C ALA A 305 39.13 -17.28 -19.68
N GLU A 306 38.34 -18.31 -19.34
CA GLU A 306 38.84 -19.66 -19.07
C GLU A 306 39.14 -20.37 -20.39
N GLU A 307 38.18 -20.41 -21.33
CA GLU A 307 38.31 -20.95 -22.68
C GLU A 307 39.45 -20.26 -23.46
N GLU A 308 39.52 -18.92 -23.43
CA GLU A 308 40.63 -18.17 -24.01
C GLU A 308 42.00 -18.53 -23.39
N SER A 309 42.04 -18.96 -22.12
CA SER A 309 43.29 -19.39 -21.46
C SER A 309 43.69 -20.81 -21.84
N GLU A 310 42.71 -21.67 -22.13
CA GLU A 310 42.90 -23.02 -22.67
C GLU A 310 43.41 -22.94 -24.12
N GLU A 311 42.79 -22.11 -24.97
CA GLU A 311 43.27 -21.84 -26.33
C GLU A 311 44.72 -21.32 -26.35
N THR A 312 45.10 -20.45 -25.40
CA THR A 312 46.49 -19.98 -25.27
C THR A 312 47.46 -21.10 -24.85
N ALA A 313 47.01 -22.08 -24.06
CA ALA A 313 47.81 -23.25 -23.72
C ALA A 313 47.97 -24.21 -24.92
N ASP A 314 46.88 -24.47 -25.66
CA ASP A 314 46.93 -25.29 -26.88
C ASP A 314 47.83 -24.66 -27.95
N HIS A 315 47.75 -23.34 -28.15
CA HIS A 315 48.61 -22.60 -29.07
C HIS A 315 50.12 -22.72 -28.74
N PHE A 316 50.46 -22.79 -27.44
CA PHE A 316 51.82 -23.04 -26.98
C PHE A 316 52.24 -24.51 -27.16
N LEU A 317 51.37 -25.47 -26.85
CA LEU A 317 51.62 -26.91 -27.05
C LEU A 317 51.81 -27.27 -28.53
N GLU A 318 51.10 -26.59 -29.44
CA GLU A 318 51.28 -26.69 -30.89
C GLU A 318 52.51 -25.93 -31.42
N GLY A 319 53.29 -25.27 -30.54
CA GLY A 319 54.52 -24.55 -30.89
C GLY A 319 54.30 -23.26 -31.68
N ARG A 320 53.09 -22.67 -31.64
CA ARG A 320 52.75 -21.44 -32.35
C ARG A 320 53.02 -20.15 -31.56
N SER A 321 53.23 -20.25 -30.24
CA SER A 321 53.73 -19.17 -29.37
C SER A 321 55.08 -19.53 -28.78
N ASP A 322 55.92 -18.53 -28.51
CA ASP A 322 57.08 -18.73 -27.64
C ASP A 322 56.69 -18.71 -26.14
N ILE A 323 57.68 -18.94 -25.28
CA ILE A 323 57.45 -19.11 -23.83
C ILE A 323 57.11 -17.80 -23.12
N ASP A 324 57.64 -16.66 -23.58
CA ASP A 324 57.45 -15.37 -22.91
C ASP A 324 56.08 -14.79 -23.28
N ASP A 325 55.68 -14.88 -24.55
CA ASP A 325 54.33 -14.53 -25.01
C ASP A 325 53.27 -15.43 -24.37
N PHE A 326 53.53 -16.74 -24.28
CA PHE A 326 52.64 -17.69 -23.59
C PHE A 326 52.47 -17.32 -22.11
N LEU A 327 53.57 -17.16 -21.37
CA LEU A 327 53.51 -16.86 -19.94
C LEU A 327 52.77 -15.55 -19.67
N SER A 328 53.03 -14.50 -20.47
CA SER A 328 52.35 -13.21 -20.35
C SER A 328 50.84 -13.34 -20.56
N SER A 329 50.41 -13.87 -21.73
CA SER A 329 49.00 -13.99 -22.10
C SER A 329 48.22 -14.96 -21.19
N PHE A 330 48.84 -16.10 -20.84
CA PHE A 330 48.22 -17.08 -19.95
C PHE A 330 48.06 -16.54 -18.52
N MET A 331 49.08 -15.88 -17.96
CA MET A 331 48.99 -15.26 -16.63
C MET A 331 47.92 -14.17 -16.59
N GLU A 332 47.82 -13.33 -17.64
CA GLU A 332 46.79 -12.30 -17.76
C GLU A 332 45.38 -12.94 -17.77
N LYS A 333 45.11 -13.84 -18.71
CA LYS A 333 43.79 -14.48 -18.88
C LYS A 333 43.36 -15.28 -17.64
N ARG A 334 44.27 -16.04 -17.03
CA ARG A 334 43.99 -16.79 -15.78
C ARG A 334 43.72 -15.85 -14.60
N THR A 335 44.49 -14.77 -14.45
CA THR A 335 44.25 -13.75 -13.41
C THR A 335 42.90 -13.07 -13.61
N LEU A 336 42.55 -12.76 -14.86
CA LEU A 336 41.27 -12.16 -15.24
C LEU A 336 40.09 -13.10 -14.98
N CYS A 337 40.20 -14.38 -15.34
CA CYS A 337 39.21 -15.43 -15.04
C CYS A 337 38.98 -15.55 -13.52
N HIS A 338 40.04 -15.71 -12.72
CA HIS A 338 39.93 -15.80 -11.26
C HIS A 338 39.35 -14.52 -10.64
N SER A 339 39.73 -13.33 -11.13
CA SER A 339 39.14 -12.05 -10.70
C SER A 339 37.64 -11.96 -11.01
N ARG A 340 37.21 -12.42 -12.19
CA ARG A 340 35.79 -12.45 -12.59
C ARG A 340 35.00 -13.47 -11.77
N ARG A 341 35.51 -14.68 -11.54
CA ARG A 341 34.88 -15.72 -10.69
C ARG A 341 34.72 -15.25 -9.24
N ALA A 342 35.75 -14.65 -8.65
CA ALA A 342 35.67 -14.07 -7.30
C ALA A 342 34.63 -12.91 -7.21
N LYS A 343 34.51 -12.09 -8.26
CA LYS A 343 33.48 -11.04 -8.34
C LYS A 343 32.07 -11.61 -8.51
N GLU A 344 31.91 -12.68 -9.30
CA GLU A 344 30.64 -13.42 -9.43
C GLU A 344 30.21 -14.01 -8.09
N GLU A 345 31.11 -14.69 -7.37
CA GLU A 345 30.84 -15.25 -6.05
C GLU A 345 30.48 -14.17 -5.02
N LYS A 346 31.16 -13.02 -5.06
CA LYS A 346 30.83 -11.88 -4.19
C LYS A 346 29.47 -11.27 -4.52
N LEU A 347 29.08 -11.24 -5.79
CA LEU A 347 27.76 -10.80 -6.22
C LEU A 347 26.66 -11.81 -5.86
N GLN A 348 26.93 -13.11 -5.98
CA GLN A 348 26.04 -14.17 -5.49
C GLN A 348 25.86 -14.08 -3.96
N GLN A 349 26.94 -13.82 -3.22
CA GLN A 349 26.90 -13.61 -1.78
C GLN A 349 26.06 -12.38 -1.41
N SER A 350 26.19 -11.24 -2.11
CA SER A 350 25.37 -10.07 -1.80
C SER A 350 23.89 -10.28 -2.12
N ILE A 351 23.56 -10.93 -3.25
CA ILE A 351 22.18 -11.34 -3.57
C ILE A 351 21.60 -12.24 -2.47
N ASN A 352 22.36 -13.24 -2.01
CA ASN A 352 21.88 -14.20 -1.01
C ASN A 352 21.81 -13.62 0.41
N THR A 353 22.68 -12.66 0.75
CA THR A 353 22.78 -12.08 2.10
C THR A 353 21.78 -10.94 2.31
N HIS A 354 21.47 -10.16 1.27
CA HIS A 354 20.47 -9.09 1.34
C HIS A 354 19.07 -9.51 0.86
N GLY A 355 18.94 -10.71 0.29
CA GLY A 355 17.75 -11.09 -0.47
C GLY A 355 17.55 -10.16 -1.67
N PRO A 356 16.33 -10.09 -2.24
CA PRO A 356 15.95 -8.92 -3.00
C PRO A 356 15.93 -7.73 -2.03
N PHE A 357 16.92 -6.83 -2.15
CA PHE A 357 16.86 -5.53 -1.50
C PHE A 357 15.47 -4.92 -1.75
N PRO A 358 14.81 -4.32 -0.74
CA PRO A 358 13.62 -3.52 -1.02
C PRO A 358 14.02 -2.45 -2.03
N THR A 359 13.27 -2.38 -3.13
CA THR A 359 13.35 -1.27 -4.08
C THR A 359 12.86 -0.01 -3.37
N SER A 360 13.75 0.62 -2.61
CA SER A 360 13.63 2.02 -2.23
C SER A 360 13.62 2.81 -3.54
N ILE A 361 12.48 3.43 -3.82
CA ILE A 361 12.16 4.11 -5.08
C ILE A 361 12.80 5.49 -5.17
#